data_AF-A0A7K4N5X1-F1
#
_entry.id   AF-A0A7K4N5X1-F1
#
_cell.length_a   1.000
_cell.length_b   1.000
_cell.length_c   1.000
_cell.angle_alpha   90.00
_cell.angle_beta   90.00
_cell.angle_gamma   90.00
#
_symmetry.space_group_name_H-M   'P 1'
#
loop_
_entity.id
_entity.type
_entity.pdbx_description
1 polymer ?
#
loop_
_entity_poly.entity_id
_entity_poly.type
_entity_poly.pdbx_seq_one_letter_code
_entity_poly.pdbx_strand_id
1 'polypeptide(L)' 'MASDGSSIGTSMPFWVGDPYFYYKEKIIVLFVGDNPVIEELLESVLGSQFAGR' A
#
# COMPACT_ATOMS: atom_id res chain seq x y z
N MET A 1 -14.41 -11.17 12.03
CA MET A 1 -13.46 -10.60 12.99
C MET A 1 -12.10 -10.70 12.34
N ALA A 2 -11.42 -9.58 12.10
CA ALA A 2 -10.07 -9.60 11.52
C ALA A 2 -9.05 -9.90 12.63
N SER A 3 -8.00 -10.62 12.30
CA SER A 3 -7.02 -11.18 13.24
C SER A 3 -6.16 -10.14 13.97
N ASP A 4 -6.36 -8.85 13.68
CA ASP A 4 -5.67 -7.69 14.25
C ASP A 4 -6.55 -6.87 15.21
N GLY A 5 -7.83 -7.23 15.38
CA GLY A 5 -8.70 -6.70 16.44
C GLY A 5 -9.07 -5.22 16.33
N SER A 6 -8.83 -4.55 15.20
CA SER A 6 -9.24 -3.14 15.04
C SER A 6 -10.63 -3.02 14.40
N SER A 7 -11.50 -2.21 15.01
CA SER A 7 -12.80 -1.82 14.47
C SER A 7 -12.93 -0.30 14.51
N ILE A 8 -12.96 0.35 13.33
CA ILE A 8 -13.25 1.78 13.20
C ILE A 8 -14.79 1.94 13.13
N GLY A 9 -15.50 1.65 14.22
CA GLY A 9 -16.96 1.53 14.20
C GLY A 9 -17.46 0.51 13.16
N THR A 10 -18.72 0.60 12.70
CA THR A 10 -19.27 -0.26 11.63
C THR A 10 -18.68 0.03 10.24
N SER A 11 -17.73 0.95 10.12
CA SER A 11 -17.12 1.31 8.84
C SER A 11 -15.96 0.37 8.55
N MET A 12 -16.13 -0.50 7.56
CA MET A 12 -15.06 -1.31 7.00
C MET A 12 -14.27 -0.43 6.00
N PRO A 13 -13.01 -0.08 6.28
CA PRO A 13 -12.19 0.61 5.29
C PRO A 13 -11.97 -0.32 4.10
N PHE A 14 -12.21 0.20 2.90
CA PHE A 14 -11.92 -0.48 1.64
C PHE A 14 -10.89 0.35 0.87
N TRP A 15 -10.04 -0.33 0.10
CA TRP A 15 -9.13 0.34 -0.79
C TRP A 15 -9.89 0.84 -2.03
N VAL A 16 -9.59 2.07 -2.45
CA VAL A 16 -10.17 2.64 -3.69
C VAL A 16 -9.44 2.15 -4.95
N GLY A 17 -8.34 1.42 -4.78
CA GLY A 17 -7.53 0.79 -5.80
C GLY A 17 -6.49 -0.13 -5.16
N ASP A 18 -5.65 -0.75 -5.96
CA ASP A 18 -4.65 -1.71 -5.52
C ASP A 18 -3.60 -1.04 -4.61
N PRO A 19 -3.39 -1.51 -3.35
CA PRO A 19 -2.37 -0.96 -2.47
C PRO A 19 -0.98 -1.54 -2.77
N TYR A 20 0.02 -0.68 -2.95
CA TYR A 20 1.44 -1.02 -3.15
C TYR A 20 2.28 -0.44 -2.01
N PHE A 21 3.01 -1.30 -1.29
CA PHE A 21 3.83 -0.88 -0.16
C PHE A 21 5.31 -0.97 -0.48
N TYR A 22 6.02 0.14 -0.27
CA TYR A 22 7.46 0.26 -0.45
C TYR A 22 8.14 0.65 0.87
N TYR A 23 9.37 0.20 1.05
CA TYR A 23 10.18 0.53 2.21
C TYR A 23 11.59 0.94 1.77
N LYS A 24 12.02 2.12 2.21
CA LYS A 24 13.39 2.60 2.00
C LYS A 24 13.92 3.22 3.28
N GLU A 25 14.90 2.55 3.88
CA GLU A 25 15.59 2.94 5.12
C GLU A 25 14.66 3.19 6.32
N LYS A 26 14.10 4.38 6.47
CA LYS A 26 13.21 4.76 7.58
C LYS A 26 11.85 5.28 7.08
N ILE A 27 11.59 5.14 5.79
CA ILE A 27 10.39 5.62 5.12
C ILE A 27 9.58 4.41 4.64
N ILE A 28 8.29 4.43 4.97
CA ILE A 28 7.28 3.56 4.39
C ILE A 28 6.43 4.40 3.44
N VAL A 29 6.26 3.93 2.21
CA VAL A 29 5.41 4.56 1.19
C VAL A 29 4.27 3.60 0.85
N LEU A 30 3.04 4.12 0.89
CA LEU A 30 1.84 3.45 0.41
C LEU A 30 1.33 4.21 -0.81
N PHE A 31 1.30 3.54 -1.95
CA PHE A 31 0.61 3.99 -3.15
C PHE A 31 -0.69 3.20 -3.29
N VAL A 32 -1.80 3.86 -3.63
CA VAL A 32 -3.11 3.20 -3.84
C VAL A 32 -3.64 3.65 -5.19
N GLY A 33 -3.78 2.73 -6.13
CA GLY A 33 -4.21 3.02 -7.49
C GLY A 33 -3.76 1.96 -8.48
N ASP A 34 -4.05 2.18 -9.77
CA ASP A 34 -3.63 1.31 -10.88
C ASP A 34 -3.04 2.22 -11.95
N ASN A 35 -1.74 2.47 -11.85
CA ASN A 35 -1.02 3.28 -12.82
C ASN A 35 0.41 2.74 -12.97
N PRO A 36 0.67 1.96 -14.03
CA PRO A 36 1.95 1.27 -14.19
C PRO A 36 3.13 2.24 -14.31
N VAL A 37 2.91 3.47 -14.82
CA VAL A 37 3.97 4.48 -14.92
C VAL A 37 4.41 4.96 -13.53
N ILE A 38 3.46 5.09 -12.60
CA ILE A 38 3.76 5.49 -11.22
C ILE A 38 4.40 4.32 -10.46
N GLU A 39 3.91 3.10 -10.66
CA GLU A 39 4.49 1.90 -10.06
C GLU A 39 5.95 1.71 -10.49
N GLU A 40 6.24 1.75 -11.80
CA GLU A 40 7.61 1.65 -12.32
C GLU A 40 8.51 2.78 -11.78
N LEU A 41 8.00 4.01 -11.70
CA LEU A 41 8.73 5.14 -11.13
C LEU A 41 9.03 4.90 -9.65
N LEU A 42 8.05 4.46 -8.86
CA LEU A 42 8.23 4.17 -7.44
C LEU A 42 9.20 3.02 -7.23
N GLU A 43 9.12 1.95 -8.00
CA GLU A 43 10.08 0.85 -7.96
C GLU A 43 11.51 1.30 -8.31
N SER A 44 11.67 2.18 -9.30
CA SER A 44 12.99 2.70 -9.69
C SER A 44 13.65 3.53 -8.58
N VAL A 45 12.85 4.19 -7.73
CA VAL A 45 13.33 5.07 -6.66
C VAL A 45 13.43 4.32 -5.32
N LEU A 46 12.48 3.45 -5.01
CA LEU A 46 12.29 2.83 -3.70
C LEU A 46 12.75 1.36 -3.64
N GLY A 47 12.97 0.74 -4.80
CA GLY A 47 13.14 -0.71 -4.92
C GLY A 47 11.79 -1.42 -5.04
N SER A 48 11.82 -2.75 -5.15
CA SER A 48 10.61 -3.55 -5.28
C SER A 48 9.66 -3.39 -4.09
N GLN A 49 8.36 -3.45 -4.36
CA GLN A 49 7.36 -3.52 -3.30
C GLN A 49 7.61 -4.70 -2.35
N PHE A 50 7.23 -4.53 -1.08
CA PHE A 50 7.37 -5.57 -0.04
C PHE A 50 6.04 -6.13 0.47
N ALA A 51 4.92 -5.44 0.20
CA ALA A 51 3.58 -5.88 0.56
C ALA A 51 2.53 -5.20 -0.34
N GLY A 52 1.28 -5.66 -0.24
CA GLY A 52 0.17 -5.13 -1.03
C GLY A 52 -0.17 -5.94 -2.27
N ARG A 53 -1.22 -5.49 -2.96
CA ARG A 53 -1.76 -5.90 -4.26
C ARG A 53 -3.17 -5.34 -4.42
#